data_AF-A0A6L3V126-F1
#
_entry.id   AF-A0A6L3V126-F1
#
_cell.length_a   1.000
_cell.length_b   1.000
_cell.length_c   1.000
_cell.angle_alpha   90.00
_cell.angle_beta   90.00
_cell.angle_gamma   90.00
#
_symmetry.space_group_name_H-M   'P 1'
#
loop_
_entity.id
_entity.type
_entity.pdbx_description
1 polymer ?
#
loop_
_entity_poly.entity_id
_entity_poly.type
_entity_poly.pdbx_seq_one_letter_code
_entity_poly.pdbx_strand_id
1 'polypeptide(L)'
;MLGIPHKDDTLYINGKANDEPYLEEYQNGLRDAGPLTNSFTLKETPVGSEVVPEGHLFVLGDNRRHSEDSRRIGAVSMEKVVGTTNIVYYPVKEIKIISK
;
A
#
# COMPACT_ATOMS: atom_id res chain seq x y z
N MET A 1 5.43 9.71 5.97
CA MET A 1 3.98 9.41 5.96
C MET A 1 3.67 8.64 7.23
N LEU A 2 2.69 9.10 8.02
CA LEU A 2 2.12 8.34 9.15
C LEU A 2 1.59 7.01 8.62
N GLY A 3 1.70 5.96 9.43
CA GLY A 3 1.54 4.58 9.01
C GLY A 3 0.27 4.29 8.23
N ILE A 4 0.35 3.26 7.40
CA ILE A 4 -0.77 2.74 6.62
C ILE A 4 -1.37 1.57 7.41
N PRO A 5 -2.43 1.75 8.21
CA PRO A 5 -3.19 0.62 8.71
C PRO A 5 -4.24 0.21 7.68
N HIS A 6 -4.35 -1.09 7.44
CA HIS A 6 -5.57 -1.67 6.90
C HIS A 6 -6.43 -2.14 8.05
N LYS A 7 -7.70 -1.72 8.06
CA LYS A 7 -8.70 -2.20 9.00
C LYS A 7 -10.00 -2.42 8.25
N ASP A 8 -10.56 -3.62 8.37
CA ASP A 8 -11.85 -3.99 7.76
C ASP A 8 -11.87 -3.68 6.26
N ASP A 9 -10.83 -4.13 5.53
CA ASP A 9 -10.61 -3.86 4.09
C ASP A 9 -10.46 -2.39 3.68
N THR A 10 -10.40 -1.46 4.64
CA THR A 10 -10.22 -0.03 4.37
C THR A 10 -8.75 0.36 4.53
N LEU A 11 -8.22 1.02 3.50
CA LEU A 11 -6.89 1.63 3.51
C LEU A 11 -6.94 2.98 4.23
N TYR A 12 -6.10 3.20 5.22
CA TYR A 12 -5.94 4.51 5.85
C TYR A 12 -4.55 5.08 5.54
N ILE A 13 -4.48 6.29 4.99
CA ILE A 13 -3.22 7.00 4.73
C ILE A 13 -3.20 8.25 5.59
N ASN A 14 -2.21 8.37 6.48
CA ASN A 14 -2.14 9.47 7.46
C ASN A 14 -3.44 9.65 8.28
N GLY A 15 -4.10 8.54 8.65
CA GLY A 15 -5.35 8.54 9.41
C GLY A 15 -6.61 8.88 8.59
N LYS A 16 -6.50 9.13 7.28
CA LYS A 16 -7.64 9.34 6.39
C LYS A 16 -7.96 8.05 5.66
N ALA A 17 -9.23 7.62 5.70
CA ALA A 17 -9.70 6.53 4.87
C ALA A 17 -9.52 6.90 3.39
N ASN A 18 -8.96 5.99 2.61
CA ASN A 18 -8.73 6.13 1.19
C ASN A 18 -9.53 5.08 0.43
N ASP A 19 -10.28 5.53 -0.56
CA ASP A 19 -11.08 4.66 -1.41
C ASP A 19 -10.20 3.97 -2.47
N GLU A 20 -10.49 2.70 -2.74
CA GLU A 20 -9.73 1.84 -3.65
C GLU A 20 -10.65 1.20 -4.71
N PRO A 21 -11.33 1.99 -5.57
CA PRO A 21 -12.34 1.49 -6.51
C PRO A 21 -11.78 0.50 -7.54
N TYR A 22 -10.47 0.52 -7.80
CA TYR A 22 -9.80 -0.47 -8.66
C TYR A 22 -9.79 -1.89 -8.06
N LEU A 23 -10.18 -2.07 -6.79
CA LEU A 23 -10.30 -3.38 -6.15
C LEU A 23 -11.69 -3.99 -6.26
N GLU A 24 -12.70 -3.27 -6.76
CA GLU A 24 -14.08 -3.78 -6.83
C GLU A 24 -14.17 -5.11 -7.58
N GLU A 25 -13.42 -5.26 -8.68
CA GLU A 25 -13.35 -6.52 -9.43
C GLU A 25 -12.82 -7.68 -8.56
N TYR A 26 -11.78 -7.41 -7.78
CA TYR A 26 -11.16 -8.40 -6.89
C TYR A 26 -12.05 -8.75 -5.70
N GLN A 27 -12.79 -7.78 -5.17
CA GLN A 27 -13.79 -7.98 -4.11
C GLN A 27 -14.96 -8.83 -4.61
N ASN A 28 -15.50 -8.51 -5.79
CA ASN A 28 -16.59 -9.27 -6.41
C ASN A 28 -16.17 -10.69 -6.82
N GLY A 29 -14.88 -10.90 -7.07
CA GLY A 29 -14.31 -12.21 -7.39
C GLY A 29 -14.11 -13.15 -6.20
N LEU A 30 -14.31 -12.68 -4.96
CA LEU A 30 -14.15 -13.50 -3.77
C LEU A 30 -15.19 -14.63 -3.71
N ARG A 31 -14.72 -15.85 -3.48
CA ARG A 31 -15.57 -17.06 -3.36
C ARG A 31 -15.81 -17.48 -1.91
N ASP A 32 -15.24 -16.75 -0.98
CA ASP A 32 -15.33 -16.97 0.46
C ASP A 32 -15.71 -15.67 1.17
N ALA A 33 -16.07 -15.78 2.45
CA ALA A 33 -16.45 -14.64 3.29
C ALA A 33 -15.25 -13.91 3.93
N GLY A 34 -14.02 -14.23 3.53
CA GLY A 34 -12.81 -13.59 4.06
C GLY A 34 -12.57 -12.21 3.43
N PRO A 35 -11.78 -11.34 4.09
CA PRO A 35 -11.44 -10.03 3.53
C PRO A 35 -10.54 -10.16 2.29
N LEU A 36 -10.51 -9.13 1.43
CA LEU A 36 -9.56 -9.07 0.33
C LEU A 36 -8.13 -8.80 0.85
N THR A 37 -8.03 -7.93 1.86
CA THR A 37 -6.82 -7.49 2.56
C THR A 37 -7.02 -7.67 4.06
N ASN A 38 -6.25 -8.58 4.66
CA ASN A 38 -6.23 -8.72 6.12
C ASN A 38 -5.78 -7.42 6.80
N SER A 39 -6.30 -7.14 7.99
CA SER A 39 -5.86 -6.00 8.78
C SER A 39 -4.38 -6.13 9.18
N PHE A 40 -3.62 -5.05 9.04
CA PHE A 40 -2.23 -4.97 9.45
C PHE A 40 -1.81 -3.52 9.75
N THR A 41 -0.74 -3.39 10.51
CA THR A 41 0.02 -2.15 10.71
C THR A 41 1.41 -2.27 10.08
N LEU A 42 2.05 -1.15 9.73
CA LEU A 42 3.41 -1.18 9.16
C LEU A 42 4.42 -1.90 10.07
N LYS A 43 4.25 -1.81 11.39
CA LYS A 43 5.12 -2.45 12.38
C LYS A 43 5.08 -3.98 12.33
N GLU A 44 3.96 -4.56 11.89
CA GLU A 44 3.79 -6.01 11.73
C GLU A 44 4.37 -6.52 10.40
N THR A 45 4.67 -5.61 9.47
CA THR A 45 5.34 -5.93 8.21
C THR A 45 6.87 -5.86 8.37
N PRO A 46 7.65 -6.32 7.38
CA PRO A 46 9.11 -6.16 7.40
C PRO A 46 9.61 -4.71 7.46
N VAL A 47 8.73 -3.72 7.31
CA VAL A 47 9.05 -2.31 7.59
C VAL A 47 9.44 -2.10 9.05
N GLY A 48 8.74 -2.75 10.00
CA GLY A 48 9.10 -2.74 11.42
C GLY A 48 8.96 -1.39 12.13
N SER A 49 8.44 -0.36 11.46
CA SER A 49 8.25 0.99 11.99
C SER A 49 6.82 1.51 11.79
N GLU A 50 6.45 2.52 12.57
CA GLU A 50 5.13 3.17 12.48
C GLU A 50 4.95 3.99 11.18
N VAL A 51 6.05 4.25 10.46
CA VAL A 51 6.08 5.08 9.25
C VAL A 51 6.95 4.40 8.19
N VAL A 52 6.62 4.64 6.92
CA VAL A 52 7.50 4.25 5.81
C VAL A 52 8.77 5.11 5.88
N PRO A 53 9.98 4.51 5.83
CA PRO A 53 11.23 5.27 5.83
C PRO A 53 11.27 6.31 4.70
N GLU A 54 11.98 7.41 4.94
CA GLU A 54 12.23 8.40 3.89
C GLU A 54 12.97 7.75 2.72
N GLY A 55 12.68 8.20 1.49
CA GLY A 55 13.27 7.61 0.29
C GLY A 55 12.67 6.26 -0.11
N HIS A 56 11.66 5.75 0.60
CA HIS A 56 11.06 4.44 0.33
C HIS A 56 9.55 4.53 0.07
N LEU A 57 9.03 3.51 -0.61
CA LEU A 57 7.63 3.31 -0.91
C LEU A 57 7.12 2.04 -0.22
N PHE A 58 5.89 2.09 0.26
CA PHE A 58 5.14 0.89 0.63
C PHE A 58 4.15 0.61 -0.49
N VAL A 59 4.31 -0.50 -1.17
CA VAL A 59 3.52 -0.87 -2.35
C VAL A 59 2.62 -2.05 -2.04
N LEU A 60 1.42 -2.04 -2.61
CA LEU A 60 0.44 -3.12 -2.54
C LEU A 60 0.04 -3.48 -3.96
N GLY A 61 -0.04 -4.77 -4.28
CA GLY A 61 -0.58 -5.23 -5.55
C GLY A 61 -2.09 -5.38 -5.49
N ASP A 62 -2.78 -5.11 -6.60
CA ASP A 62 -4.25 -5.18 -6.67
C ASP A 62 -4.78 -6.61 -6.49
N ASN A 63 -4.00 -7.61 -6.91
CA ASN A 63 -4.26 -9.01 -6.58
C ASN A 63 -3.83 -9.33 -5.13
N ARG A 64 -4.50 -8.69 -4.16
CA ARG A 64 -4.10 -8.60 -2.74
C ARG A 64 -3.81 -9.95 -2.10
N ARG A 65 -4.53 -11.01 -2.45
CA ARG A 65 -4.33 -12.35 -1.87
C ARG A 65 -3.13 -13.11 -2.45
N HIS A 66 -2.67 -12.73 -3.64
CA HIS A 66 -1.60 -13.41 -4.38
C HIS A 66 -0.36 -12.53 -4.66
N SER A 67 -0.40 -11.27 -4.23
CA SER A 67 0.68 -10.30 -4.45
C SER A 67 1.82 -10.49 -3.45
N GLU A 68 3.05 -10.65 -3.97
CA GLU A 68 4.30 -10.49 -3.22
C GLU A 68 4.66 -8.99 -3.19
N ASP A 69 4.13 -8.27 -2.20
CA ASP A 69 4.31 -6.82 -2.06
C ASP A 69 4.86 -6.44 -0.67
N SER A 70 4.84 -5.15 -0.34
CA SER A 70 5.51 -4.63 0.86
C SER A 70 5.04 -5.25 2.18
N ARG A 71 3.87 -5.90 2.21
CA ARG A 71 3.44 -6.71 3.37
C ARG A 71 4.41 -7.86 3.67
N ARG A 72 5.08 -8.41 2.66
CA ARG A 72 6.01 -9.55 2.76
C ARG A 72 7.47 -9.17 2.51
N ILE A 73 7.72 -8.19 1.64
CA ILE A 73 9.09 -7.82 1.23
C ILE A 73 9.60 -6.53 1.89
N GLY A 74 8.73 -5.77 2.58
CA GLY A 74 9.07 -4.48 3.18
C GLY A 74 9.03 -3.31 2.21
N ALA A 75 9.52 -2.17 2.67
CA ALA A 75 9.51 -0.94 1.87
C ALA A 75 10.56 -0.99 0.74
N VAL A 76 10.21 -0.45 -0.41
CA VAL A 76 11.04 -0.43 -1.62
C VAL A 76 11.70 0.94 -1.76
N SER A 77 13.03 0.98 -1.90
CA SER A 77 13.74 2.24 -2.17
C SER A 77 13.29 2.86 -3.50
N MET A 78 13.02 4.16 -3.50
CA MET A 78 12.67 4.91 -4.71
C MET A 78 13.76 4.83 -5.79
N GLU A 79 15.02 4.66 -5.41
CA GLU A 79 16.14 4.52 -6.35
C GLU A 79 16.07 3.22 -7.18
N LYS A 80 15.40 2.19 -6.67
CA LYS A 80 15.20 0.91 -7.37
C LYS A 80 14.01 0.93 -8.32
N VAL A 81 13.27 2.04 -8.40
CA VAL A 81 12.11 2.19 -9.26
C VAL A 81 12.59 2.62 -10.66
N VAL A 82 12.81 1.63 -11.53
CA VAL A 82 13.38 1.85 -12.88
C VAL A 82 12.34 2.34 -13.91
N GLY A 83 11.03 2.35 -13.58
CA GLY A 83 9.98 2.89 -14.45
C GLY A 83 8.55 2.57 -13.99
N THR A 84 7.62 3.48 -14.29
CA THR A 84 6.18 3.48 -13.95
C THR A 84 5.34 2.59 -14.88
N THR A 85 5.82 1.43 -15.27
CA THR A 85 5.15 0.71 -16.37
C THR A 85 3.78 0.14 -15.97
N ASN A 86 3.48 -0.04 -14.67
CA ASN A 86 2.15 -0.47 -14.18
C ASN A 86 1.86 -0.10 -12.69
N ILE A 87 2.47 0.95 -12.12
CA ILE A 87 2.22 1.33 -10.72
C ILE A 87 1.29 2.54 -10.66
N VAL A 88 0.04 2.33 -10.25
CA VAL A 88 -0.90 3.41 -9.92
C VAL A 88 -0.62 3.84 -8.47
N TYR A 89 0.23 4.85 -8.29
CA TYR A 89 0.52 5.42 -6.98
C TYR A 89 -0.58 6.44 -6.60
N TYR A 90 -1.55 6.06 -5.77
CA TYR A 90 -2.60 6.98 -5.30
C TYR A 90 -2.39 7.37 -3.81
N PRO A 91 -2.60 8.64 -3.40
CA PRO A 91 -2.83 9.84 -4.20
C PRO A 91 -1.52 10.56 -4.58
N VAL A 92 -1.31 10.76 -5.89
CA VAL A 92 -0.21 11.55 -6.49
C VAL A 92 -0.24 13.04 -6.11
N LYS A 93 -1.27 13.53 -5.39
CA LYS A 93 -1.49 14.96 -5.11
C LYS A 93 -0.57 15.57 -4.05
N GLU A 94 0.23 14.77 -3.32
CA GLU A 94 1.09 15.28 -2.24
C GLU A 94 2.60 14.94 -2.42
N ILE A 95 3.04 14.51 -3.61
CA ILE A 95 4.47 14.46 -3.89
C ILE A 95 4.95 15.88 -4.25
N LYS A 96 5.27 16.69 -3.23
CA LYS A 96 6.17 17.83 -3.44
C LYS A 96 7.61 17.31 -3.42
N ILE A 97 8.20 17.14 -4.61
CA ILE A 97 9.65 17.11 -4.73
C ILE A 97 10.13 18.54 -4.47
N ILE A 98 10.61 18.82 -3.26
CA ILE A 98 11.37 20.04 -3.01
C ILE A 98 12.83 19.70 -3.32
N SER A 99 13.21 19.87 -4.59
CA SER A 99 14.63 20.02 -4.91
C SER A 99 15.01 21.48 -4.69
N LYS A 100 16.15 21.69 -4.05
CA LYS A 100 16.76 22.99 -3.78
C LYS A 100 17.05 23.76 -5.07
#